data_AF-A0A853G5X8-F1
#
_entry.id   AF-A0A853G5X8-F1
#
_cell.length_a   1.000
_cell.length_b   1.000
_cell.length_c   1.000
_cell.angle_alpha   90.00
_cell.angle_beta   90.00
_cell.angle_gamma   90.00
#
_symmetry.space_group_name_H-M   'P 1'
#
loop_
_entity.id
_entity.type
_entity.pdbx_description
1 polymer ?
#
loop_
_entity_poly.entity_id
_entity_poly.type
_entity_poly.pdbx_seq_one_letter_code
_entity_poly.pdbx_strand_id
1 'polypeptide(L)'
;MINILDFDSDFDPSLLDRIVNEKKKIGYYNLPNQDTTYINHYLKQLNKRQNLNSISDVVVIGIGGSSLGAKAVYHFIRPIRQLKRNLHFMDSTDPITIANICNSLNIGSTHFIVISKSGSTIETIAIYKHILAITKTIQLSHFPFTFITGKSSLLAKHARKVNGLIINIQQNIGGRFSLLSSAGIIPLALTGTKIDCLLKGAAKIKDSFFNQGYMQNLLLKKATFYANNASNYNINALFSYTDSLKYFNDWYAQLWGESLGKKQKNSVFHVGLTPIGLTGPKDQHSFLQLLYEGIRDKSVTFIKLKTFENNQKIPNITLEKLETFNLINQVKFSTLINMQADAIIESLKKHTRIPLDEITLQKQDEFSIGQLIYYYELLTSLVGSLLNINTYNQPGVEFGKNILIKKLQQQL
;
A
#
# COMPACT_ATOMS: atom_id res chain seq x y z
N MET A 1 -13.94 8.16 6.94
CA MET A 1 -14.32 6.98 6.16
C MET A 1 -15.65 6.44 6.66
N ILE A 2 -16.55 6.09 5.75
CA ILE A 2 -17.80 5.35 6.00
C ILE A 2 -17.65 4.01 5.27
N ASN A 3 -18.05 2.91 5.88
CA ASN A 3 -18.10 1.60 5.22
C ASN A 3 -19.48 0.99 5.42
N ILE A 4 -20.10 0.54 4.32
CA ILE A 4 -21.42 -0.08 4.28
C ILE A 4 -21.22 -1.50 3.72
N LEU A 5 -21.68 -2.51 4.46
CA LEU A 5 -21.66 -3.90 4.00
C LEU A 5 -23.05 -4.24 3.45
N ASP A 6 -23.13 -4.87 2.27
CA ASP A 6 -24.38 -5.40 1.71
C ASP A 6 -24.55 -6.90 2.00
N PHE A 7 -23.82 -7.38 3.00
CA PHE A 7 -23.90 -8.72 3.55
C PHE A 7 -23.74 -8.64 5.07
N ASP A 8 -24.24 -9.65 5.77
CA ASP A 8 -24.10 -9.77 7.22
C ASP A 8 -23.52 -11.14 7.59
N SER A 9 -22.90 -11.22 8.76
CA SER A 9 -22.40 -12.46 9.34
C SER A 9 -22.33 -12.29 10.85
N ASP A 10 -22.81 -13.29 11.58
CA ASP A 10 -22.45 -13.41 12.99
C ASP A 10 -20.95 -13.64 13.11
N PHE A 11 -20.35 -13.13 14.18
CA PHE A 11 -18.92 -13.26 14.44
C PHE A 11 -18.69 -13.95 15.78
N ASP A 12 -17.61 -14.74 15.83
CA ASP A 12 -17.13 -15.36 17.06
C ASP A 12 -16.63 -14.27 18.02
N PRO A 13 -17.25 -14.10 19.21
CA PRO A 13 -16.84 -13.09 20.19
C PRO A 13 -15.38 -13.23 20.62
N SER A 14 -14.82 -14.46 20.60
CA SER A 14 -13.43 -14.72 20.99
C SER A 14 -12.41 -14.18 19.99
N LEU A 15 -12.83 -13.82 18.76
CA LEU A 15 -11.94 -13.22 17.76
C LEU A 15 -11.32 -11.92 18.26
N LEU A 16 -12.09 -11.10 18.98
CA LEU A 16 -11.58 -9.85 19.53
C LEU A 16 -10.45 -10.13 20.54
N ASP A 17 -10.63 -11.08 21.44
CA ASP A 17 -9.62 -11.46 22.43
C ASP A 17 -8.34 -12.01 21.79
N ARG A 18 -8.48 -12.80 20.70
CA ARG A 18 -7.35 -13.27 19.90
C ARG A 18 -6.55 -12.09 19.35
N ILE A 19 -7.21 -11.08 18.77
CA ILE A 19 -6.55 -9.90 18.21
C ILE A 19 -5.96 -8.99 19.29
N VAL A 20 -6.62 -8.82 20.43
CA VAL A 20 -6.08 -8.07 21.59
C VAL A 20 -4.78 -8.71 22.09
N ASN A 21 -4.73 -10.05 22.13
CA ASN A 21 -3.51 -10.77 22.49
C ASN A 21 -2.43 -10.71 21.39
N GLU A 22 -2.81 -10.77 20.12
CA GLU A 22 -1.90 -10.66 18.99
C GLU A 22 -1.19 -9.29 18.93
N LYS A 23 -1.92 -8.21 19.22
CA LYS A 23 -1.40 -6.83 19.32
C LYS A 23 -0.23 -6.67 20.30
N LYS A 24 -0.11 -7.54 21.32
CA LYS A 24 1.01 -7.52 22.27
C LYS A 24 2.33 -7.97 21.63
N LYS A 25 2.27 -8.76 20.55
CA LYS A 25 3.44 -9.36 19.89
C LYS A 25 3.74 -8.71 18.55
N ILE A 26 2.71 -8.35 17.80
CA ILE A 26 2.83 -7.83 16.43
C ILE A 26 2.92 -6.31 16.45
N GLY A 27 3.97 -5.76 15.85
CA GLY A 27 4.32 -4.35 16.02
C GLY A 27 3.44 -3.35 15.27
N TYR A 28 2.86 -3.75 14.12
CA TYR A 28 2.16 -2.79 13.24
C TYR A 28 0.94 -2.16 13.93
N TYR A 29 0.28 -2.90 14.82
CA TYR A 29 -0.90 -2.42 15.56
C TYR A 29 -0.65 -1.10 16.30
N ASN A 30 0.59 -0.86 16.73
CA ASN A 30 0.95 0.31 17.54
C ASN A 30 1.57 1.45 16.72
N LEU A 31 1.87 1.24 15.43
CA LEU A 31 2.44 2.25 14.55
C LEU A 31 1.63 3.56 14.47
N PRO A 32 0.28 3.55 14.48
CA PRO A 32 -0.48 4.80 14.43
C PRO A 32 -0.19 5.80 15.55
N ASN A 33 0.32 5.33 16.70
CA ASN A 33 0.65 6.15 17.86
C ASN A 33 2.14 6.10 18.21
N GLN A 34 2.99 5.76 17.25
CA GLN A 34 4.43 5.75 17.46
C GLN A 34 4.96 7.17 17.73
N ASP A 35 6.10 7.25 18.41
CA ASP A 35 6.87 8.49 18.50
C ASP A 35 7.48 8.84 17.13
N THR A 36 7.23 10.06 16.65
CA THR A 36 7.72 10.59 15.37
C THR A 36 8.90 11.55 15.53
N THR A 37 9.42 11.78 16.74
CA THR A 37 10.56 12.69 17.00
C THR A 37 11.81 12.30 16.20
N TYR A 38 11.99 11.01 15.91
CA TYR A 38 13.09 10.50 15.09
C TYR A 38 13.12 11.10 13.68
N ILE A 39 11.97 11.50 13.12
CA ILE A 39 11.88 12.13 11.80
C ILE A 39 12.62 13.46 11.82
N ASN A 40 12.34 14.32 12.81
CA ASN A 40 12.99 15.62 12.94
C ASN A 40 14.49 15.48 13.18
N HIS A 41 14.90 14.50 13.99
CA HIS A 41 16.30 14.19 14.20
C HIS A 41 16.98 13.74 12.90
N TYR A 42 16.35 12.83 12.14
CA TYR A 42 16.83 12.38 10.84
C TYR A 42 16.97 13.53 9.84
N LEU A 43 15.95 14.37 9.69
CA LEU A 43 15.98 15.52 8.78
C LEU A 43 17.11 16.50 9.11
N LYS A 44 17.35 16.76 10.41
CA LYS A 44 18.49 17.58 10.86
C LYS A 44 19.83 16.94 10.48
N GLN A 45 19.99 15.63 10.64
CA GLN A 45 21.21 14.93 10.26
C GLN A 45 21.43 14.92 8.75
N LEU A 46 20.37 14.67 7.98
CA LEU A 46 20.43 14.71 6.52
C LEU A 46 20.80 16.11 6.04
N ASN A 47 20.20 17.17 6.59
CA ASN A 47 20.51 18.55 6.21
C ASN A 47 21.99 18.91 6.40
N LYS A 48 22.63 18.39 7.46
CA LYS A 48 24.07 18.59 7.68
C LYS A 48 24.95 17.84 6.68
N ARG A 49 24.47 16.72 6.15
CA ARG A 49 25.23 15.83 5.25
C ARG A 49 25.03 16.15 3.77
N GLN A 50 23.79 16.46 3.41
CA GLN A 50 23.33 16.77 2.06
C GLN A 50 22.21 17.78 2.24
N ASN A 51 22.55 19.07 2.21
CA ASN A 51 21.65 20.21 2.37
C ASN A 51 20.25 19.89 1.83
N LEU A 52 19.23 19.89 2.69
CA LEU A 52 17.90 19.42 2.28
C LEU A 52 17.39 20.21 1.07
N ASN A 53 17.68 21.50 0.99
CA ASN A 53 17.21 22.35 -0.10
C ASN A 53 17.88 22.03 -1.45
N SER A 54 19.02 21.32 -1.46
CA SER A 54 19.67 20.88 -2.70
C SER A 54 19.17 19.52 -3.19
N ILE A 55 18.28 18.85 -2.44
CA ILE A 55 17.71 17.55 -2.83
C ILE A 55 16.41 17.79 -3.58
N SER A 56 16.40 17.54 -4.89
CA SER A 56 15.21 17.59 -5.75
C SER A 56 14.48 16.24 -5.81
N ASP A 57 15.25 15.15 -5.75
CA ASP A 57 14.76 13.79 -5.99
C ASP A 57 15.15 12.87 -4.83
N VAL A 58 14.21 12.02 -4.44
CA VAL A 58 14.42 10.94 -3.48
C VAL A 58 14.14 9.63 -4.20
N VAL A 59 15.04 8.66 -4.08
CA VAL A 59 14.89 7.36 -4.73
C VAL A 59 14.85 6.28 -3.66
N VAL A 60 13.74 5.57 -3.57
CA VAL A 60 13.61 4.35 -2.76
C VAL A 60 14.18 3.19 -3.55
N ILE A 61 15.23 2.57 -3.00
CA ILE A 61 15.81 1.31 -3.47
C ILE A 61 15.31 0.23 -2.51
N GLY A 62 14.27 -0.49 -2.92
CA GLY A 62 13.58 -1.48 -2.09
C GLY A 62 12.45 -2.12 -2.87
N ILE A 63 12.04 -3.34 -2.51
CA ILE A 63 10.99 -4.09 -3.22
C ILE A 63 9.92 -4.60 -2.25
N GLY A 64 8.72 -4.86 -2.76
CA GLY A 64 7.59 -5.34 -1.96
C GLY A 64 7.20 -4.32 -0.87
N GLY A 65 7.13 -4.77 0.39
CA GLY A 65 6.73 -3.92 1.51
C GLY A 65 7.67 -2.75 1.79
N SER A 66 8.90 -2.78 1.26
CA SER A 66 9.84 -1.66 1.30
C SER A 66 9.56 -0.56 0.27
N SER A 67 8.64 -0.78 -0.69
CA SER A 67 8.31 0.16 -1.78
C SER A 67 6.81 0.46 -1.82
N LEU A 68 5.97 -0.59 -1.95
CA LEU A 68 4.57 -0.48 -2.35
C LEU A 68 3.76 0.45 -1.45
N GLY A 69 3.98 0.41 -0.13
CA GLY A 69 3.25 1.26 0.80
C GLY A 69 3.53 2.75 0.63
N ALA A 70 4.80 3.15 0.55
CA ALA A 70 5.16 4.54 0.29
C ALA A 70 4.71 4.99 -1.11
N LYS A 71 4.80 4.09 -2.10
CA LYS A 71 4.31 4.31 -3.48
C LYS A 71 2.81 4.59 -3.50
N ALA A 72 2.01 3.79 -2.77
CA ALA A 72 0.57 3.99 -2.63
C ALA A 72 0.23 5.38 -2.07
N VAL A 73 0.84 5.78 -0.95
CA VAL A 73 0.57 7.10 -0.34
C VAL A 73 1.06 8.24 -1.22
N TYR A 74 2.27 8.14 -1.79
CA TYR A 74 2.84 9.18 -2.63
C TYR A 74 1.96 9.48 -3.85
N HIS A 75 1.55 8.45 -4.59
CA HIS A 75 0.69 8.61 -5.76
C HIS A 75 -0.74 8.99 -5.41
N PHE A 76 -1.22 8.67 -4.20
CA PHE A 76 -2.49 9.17 -3.71
C PHE A 76 -2.46 10.67 -3.39
N ILE A 77 -1.32 11.22 -2.95
CA ILE A 77 -1.23 12.63 -2.51
C ILE A 77 -0.71 13.57 -3.60
N ARG A 78 0.27 13.13 -4.40
CA ARG A 78 0.93 13.98 -5.41
C ARG A 78 -0.02 14.72 -6.36
N PRO A 79 -1.14 14.14 -6.86
CA PRO A 79 -2.00 14.82 -7.82
C PRO A 79 -2.70 16.08 -7.28
N ILE A 80 -2.89 16.16 -5.96
CA ILE A 80 -3.64 17.25 -5.31
C ILE A 80 -2.76 18.22 -4.54
N ARG A 81 -1.45 17.96 -4.49
CA ARG A 81 -0.52 18.78 -3.70
C ARG A 81 0.84 18.85 -4.35
N GLN A 82 1.37 20.07 -4.42
CA GLN A 82 2.77 20.28 -4.74
C GLN A 82 3.64 19.78 -3.58
N LEU A 83 4.37 18.70 -3.83
CA LEU A 83 5.32 18.12 -2.89
C LEU A 83 6.69 18.79 -3.04
N LYS A 84 7.49 18.75 -1.96
CA LYS A 84 8.80 19.41 -1.91
C LYS A 84 9.85 18.73 -2.79
N ARG A 85 9.69 17.42 -3.03
CA ARG A 85 10.64 16.56 -3.75
C ARG A 85 9.89 15.51 -4.54
N ASN A 86 10.46 15.08 -5.64
CA ASN A 86 9.97 13.93 -6.37
C ASN A 86 10.40 12.64 -5.65
N LEU A 87 9.52 11.64 -5.64
CA LEU A 87 9.83 10.33 -5.08
C LEU A 87 9.76 9.29 -6.17
N HIS A 88 10.85 8.56 -6.32
CA HIS A 88 11.04 7.51 -7.31
C HIS A 88 11.23 6.18 -6.60
N PHE A 89 10.89 5.09 -7.29
CA PHE A 89 10.97 3.74 -6.76
C PHE A 89 11.76 2.86 -7.72
N MET A 90 12.89 2.35 -7.27
CA MET A 90 13.67 1.32 -7.95
C MET A 90 13.37 -0.02 -7.28
N ASP A 91 12.23 -0.60 -7.67
CA ASP A 91 11.67 -1.83 -7.14
C ASP A 91 11.60 -2.98 -8.17
N SER A 92 12.33 -2.83 -9.28
CA SER A 92 12.43 -3.82 -10.37
C SER A 92 13.89 -4.03 -10.77
N THR A 93 14.23 -5.24 -11.22
CA THR A 93 15.54 -5.59 -11.81
C THR A 93 15.55 -5.49 -13.34
N ASP A 94 14.46 -5.00 -13.94
CA ASP A 94 14.39 -4.70 -15.36
C ASP A 94 15.46 -3.64 -15.74
N PRO A 95 16.42 -3.97 -16.60
CA PRO A 95 17.52 -3.08 -16.95
C PRO A 95 17.05 -1.81 -17.66
N ILE A 96 15.98 -1.88 -18.47
CA ILE A 96 15.44 -0.70 -19.16
C ILE A 96 14.81 0.25 -18.14
N THR A 97 14.04 -0.28 -17.19
CA THR A 97 13.46 0.52 -16.11
C THR A 97 14.56 1.21 -15.28
N ILE A 98 15.60 0.46 -14.88
CA ILE A 98 16.72 1.02 -14.11
C ILE A 98 17.42 2.14 -14.91
N ALA A 99 17.76 1.88 -16.18
CA ALA A 99 18.43 2.85 -17.04
C ALA A 99 17.60 4.12 -17.22
N ASN A 100 16.29 4.00 -17.48
CA ASN A 100 15.39 5.14 -17.64
C ASN A 100 15.32 6.01 -16.38
N ILE A 101 15.20 5.39 -15.19
CA ILE A 101 15.20 6.14 -13.94
C ILE A 101 16.55 6.85 -13.77
N CYS A 102 17.68 6.14 -13.93
CA CYS A 102 19.01 6.75 -13.83
C CYS A 102 19.20 7.93 -14.78
N ASN A 103 18.77 7.80 -16.05
CA ASN A 103 18.89 8.85 -17.07
C ASN A 103 17.98 10.06 -16.79
N SER A 104 16.89 9.87 -16.04
CA SER A 104 15.99 10.97 -15.64
C SER A 104 16.46 11.76 -14.42
N LEU A 105 17.46 11.27 -13.68
CA LEU A 105 17.89 11.84 -12.40
C LEU A 105 19.15 12.69 -12.56
N ASN A 106 19.17 13.85 -11.92
CA ASN A 106 20.41 14.51 -11.57
C ASN A 106 20.97 13.91 -10.28
N ILE A 107 21.96 13.03 -10.39
CA ILE A 107 22.54 12.30 -9.27
C ILE A 107 23.10 13.23 -8.18
N GLY A 108 23.61 14.41 -8.55
CA GLY A 108 24.13 15.39 -7.59
C GLY A 108 23.08 15.99 -6.66
N SER A 109 21.83 16.09 -7.12
CA SER A 109 20.68 16.59 -6.35
C SER A 109 19.73 15.46 -5.90
N THR A 110 20.17 14.20 -5.96
CA THR A 110 19.37 13.03 -5.58
C THR A 110 19.82 12.46 -4.23
N HIS A 111 18.86 12.02 -3.41
CA HIS A 111 19.12 11.23 -2.20
C HIS A 111 18.52 9.83 -2.32
N PHE A 112 19.29 8.80 -1.96
CA PHE A 112 18.90 7.41 -2.09
C PHE A 112 18.57 6.80 -0.72
N ILE A 113 17.44 6.11 -0.63
CA ILE A 113 17.03 5.37 0.57
C ILE A 113 17.03 3.88 0.24
N VAL A 114 17.96 3.13 0.83
CA VAL A 114 18.08 1.69 0.66
C VAL A 114 17.30 0.99 1.77
N ILE A 115 16.22 0.29 1.41
CA ILE A 115 15.28 -0.30 2.36
C ILE A 115 15.20 -1.82 2.21
N SER A 116 15.76 -2.55 3.18
CA SER A 116 15.62 -4.01 3.26
C SER A 116 15.69 -4.45 4.71
N LYS A 117 14.61 -5.03 5.25
CA LYS A 117 14.58 -5.49 6.65
C LYS A 117 15.62 -6.58 6.94
N SER A 118 15.76 -7.57 6.05
CA SER A 118 16.77 -8.63 6.19
C SER A 118 18.18 -8.11 5.90
N GLY A 119 18.28 -7.05 5.09
CA GLY A 119 19.54 -6.52 4.60
C GLY A 119 20.24 -7.40 3.57
N SER A 120 19.52 -8.35 2.98
CA SER A 120 20.04 -9.37 2.06
C SER A 120 19.19 -9.54 0.79
N THR A 121 18.21 -8.67 0.56
CA THR A 121 17.36 -8.72 -0.64
C THR A 121 18.20 -8.48 -1.90
N ILE A 122 18.28 -9.48 -2.80
CA ILE A 122 19.21 -9.49 -3.93
C ILE A 122 18.98 -8.29 -4.85
N GLU A 123 17.72 -8.01 -5.19
CA GLU A 123 17.30 -6.91 -6.06
C GLU A 123 17.75 -5.56 -5.49
N THR A 124 17.46 -5.32 -4.20
CA THR A 124 17.85 -4.09 -3.48
C THR A 124 19.37 -3.92 -3.45
N ILE A 125 20.12 -4.99 -3.17
CA ILE A 125 21.59 -4.92 -3.10
C ILE A 125 22.21 -4.74 -4.49
N ALA A 126 21.65 -5.36 -5.53
CA ALA A 126 22.11 -5.20 -6.90
C ALA A 126 21.97 -3.75 -7.37
N ILE A 127 20.78 -3.16 -7.18
CA ILE A 127 20.52 -1.76 -7.53
C ILE A 127 21.40 -0.82 -6.69
N TYR A 128 21.52 -1.06 -5.38
CA TYR A 128 22.40 -0.27 -4.53
C TYR A 128 23.87 -0.30 -5.01
N LYS A 129 24.40 -1.48 -5.37
CA LYS A 129 25.76 -1.60 -5.94
C LYS A 129 25.91 -0.78 -7.22
N HIS A 130 24.92 -0.85 -8.11
CA HIS A 130 24.93 -0.12 -9.37
C HIS A 130 24.95 1.41 -9.15
N ILE A 131 24.04 1.93 -8.32
CA ILE A 131 23.99 3.36 -8.00
C ILE A 131 25.25 3.80 -7.25
N LEU A 132 25.77 2.98 -6.33
CA LEU A 132 27.02 3.27 -5.62
C LEU A 132 28.19 3.45 -6.61
N ALA A 133 28.29 2.62 -7.65
CA ALA A 133 29.32 2.77 -8.68
C ALA A 133 29.18 4.09 -9.45
N ILE A 134 27.96 4.48 -9.82
CA ILE A 134 27.68 5.76 -10.48
C ILE A 134 28.09 6.94 -9.59
N THR A 135 27.68 6.93 -8.31
CA THR A 135 28.01 8.03 -7.37
C THR A 135 29.52 8.19 -7.14
N LYS A 136 30.29 7.09 -7.18
CA LYS A 136 31.75 7.13 -7.10
C LYS A 136 32.39 7.72 -8.35
N THR A 137 31.84 7.39 -9.53
CA THR A 137 32.34 7.89 -10.82
C THR A 137 32.16 9.40 -10.94
N ILE A 138 31.04 9.93 -10.43
CA ILE A 138 30.72 11.37 -10.43
C ILE A 138 31.46 12.12 -9.30
N GLN A 139 32.10 11.41 -8.36
CA GLN A 139 32.86 11.99 -7.24
C GLN A 139 32.03 12.99 -6.42
N LEU A 140 30.84 12.59 -5.99
CA LEU A 140 30.00 13.44 -5.14
C LEU A 140 30.74 13.88 -3.86
N SER A 141 30.56 15.16 -3.48
CA SER A 141 31.16 15.74 -2.27
C SER A 141 30.55 15.21 -0.97
N HIS A 142 29.42 14.50 -1.05
CA HIS A 142 28.73 13.87 0.06
C HIS A 142 28.35 12.42 -0.25
N PHE A 143 28.06 11.65 0.79
CA PHE A 143 27.55 10.28 0.67
C PHE A 143 26.00 10.28 0.65
N PRO A 144 25.34 10.04 -0.50
CA PRO A 144 23.92 10.35 -0.69
C PRO A 144 22.98 9.21 -0.27
N PHE A 145 23.35 8.40 0.71
CA PHE A 145 22.57 7.20 1.09
C PHE A 145 22.09 7.22 2.54
N THR A 146 20.81 6.89 2.71
CA THR A 146 20.20 6.46 3.97
C THR A 146 19.85 4.98 3.88
N PHE A 147 20.06 4.22 4.95
CA PHE A 147 19.73 2.81 5.06
C PHE A 147 18.62 2.59 6.08
N ILE A 148 17.53 1.94 5.66
CA ILE A 148 16.43 1.56 6.55
C ILE A 148 16.36 0.03 6.62
N THR A 149 16.70 -0.54 7.77
CA THR A 149 16.97 -1.98 7.87
C THR A 149 16.77 -2.54 9.29
N GLY A 150 16.79 -3.85 9.47
CA GLY A 150 16.82 -4.47 10.81
C GLY A 150 18.15 -4.19 11.52
N LYS A 151 18.10 -3.93 12.84
CA LYS A 151 19.26 -3.53 13.69
C LYS A 151 20.50 -4.43 13.56
N SER A 152 20.28 -5.73 13.40
CA SER A 152 21.33 -6.76 13.32
C SER A 152 21.61 -7.28 11.90
N SER A 153 21.03 -6.65 10.88
CA SER A 153 21.17 -7.07 9.47
C SER A 153 22.59 -6.84 8.92
N LEU A 154 22.91 -7.53 7.82
CA LEU A 154 24.14 -7.28 7.06
C LEU A 154 24.19 -5.85 6.51
N LEU A 155 23.06 -5.34 6.03
CA LEU A 155 22.95 -3.96 5.55
C LEU A 155 23.23 -2.93 6.66
N ALA A 156 22.84 -3.20 7.91
CA ALA A 156 23.17 -2.33 9.04
C ALA A 156 24.68 -2.32 9.32
N LYS A 157 25.35 -3.48 9.24
CA LYS A 157 26.81 -3.57 9.38
C LYS A 157 27.52 -2.79 8.28
N HIS A 158 27.08 -2.96 7.04
CA HIS A 158 27.60 -2.23 5.88
C HIS A 158 27.42 -0.72 6.03
N ALA A 159 26.20 -0.27 6.37
CA ALA A 159 25.88 1.14 6.55
C ALA A 159 26.77 1.82 7.60
N ARG A 160 27.10 1.14 8.71
CA ARG A 160 28.05 1.65 9.70
C ARG A 160 29.46 1.79 9.12
N LYS A 161 29.92 0.78 8.37
CA LYS A 161 31.26 0.78 7.74
C LYS A 161 31.44 1.94 6.76
N VAL A 162 30.40 2.28 5.99
CA VAL A 162 30.43 3.40 5.04
C VAL A 162 29.99 4.73 5.65
N ASN A 163 29.80 4.79 6.97
CA ASN A 163 29.30 5.96 7.69
C ASN A 163 27.98 6.53 7.08
N GLY A 164 27.08 5.68 6.62
CA GLY A 164 25.75 6.07 6.12
C GLY A 164 24.78 6.44 7.23
N LEU A 165 23.70 7.17 6.89
CA LEU A 165 22.58 7.36 7.83
C LEU A 165 21.84 6.03 7.98
N ILE A 166 21.46 5.66 9.21
CA ILE A 166 20.81 4.38 9.51
C ILE A 166 19.55 4.62 10.33
N ILE A 167 18.45 4.01 9.90
CA ILE A 167 17.20 3.95 10.64
C ILE A 167 16.79 2.49 10.76
N ASN A 168 16.37 2.09 11.96
CA ASN A 168 16.03 0.70 12.22
C ASN A 168 14.53 0.42 11.99
N ILE A 169 14.23 -0.74 11.43
CA ILE A 169 12.87 -1.33 11.42
C ILE A 169 12.79 -2.32 12.59
N GLN A 170 11.71 -2.25 13.36
CA GLN A 170 11.50 -3.15 14.51
C GLN A 170 11.31 -4.60 14.02
N GLN A 171 11.83 -5.56 14.78
CA GLN A 171 11.82 -6.97 14.38
C GLN A 171 10.40 -7.55 14.26
N ASN A 172 9.47 -7.10 15.09
CA ASN A 172 8.09 -7.55 15.13
C ASN A 172 7.16 -6.86 14.10
N ILE A 173 7.71 -6.05 13.19
CA ILE A 173 6.95 -5.43 12.08
C ILE A 173 7.29 -6.18 10.78
N GLY A 174 6.33 -6.89 10.20
CA GLY A 174 6.49 -7.55 8.90
C GLY A 174 6.61 -6.54 7.76
N GLY A 175 7.31 -6.89 6.66
CA GLY A 175 7.56 -5.97 5.54
C GLY A 175 6.28 -5.39 4.93
N ARG A 176 5.29 -6.23 4.62
CA ARG A 176 4.00 -5.80 4.06
C ARG A 176 3.11 -4.99 5.02
N PHE A 177 3.46 -4.97 6.32
CA PHE A 177 2.81 -4.16 7.38
C PHE A 177 3.72 -3.00 7.86
N SER A 178 4.73 -2.63 7.07
CA SER A 178 5.77 -1.66 7.48
C SER A 178 5.58 -0.26 6.91
N LEU A 179 4.50 -0.01 6.16
CA LEU A 179 4.20 1.29 5.56
C LEU A 179 4.20 2.41 6.62
N LEU A 180 3.45 2.20 7.70
CA LEU A 180 3.39 3.17 8.79
C LEU A 180 4.63 3.15 9.68
N SER A 181 5.69 2.38 9.37
CA SER A 181 6.96 2.43 10.11
C SER A 181 7.94 3.39 9.43
N SER A 182 9.17 3.46 9.92
CA SER A 182 10.25 4.21 9.28
C SER A 182 10.44 3.87 7.79
N ALA A 183 10.14 2.64 7.37
CA ALA A 183 10.25 2.21 5.98
C ALA A 183 9.38 3.03 5.02
N GLY A 184 8.13 3.34 5.36
CA GLY A 184 7.28 4.19 4.53
C GLY A 184 7.31 5.66 4.94
N ILE A 185 7.41 5.96 6.24
CA ILE A 185 7.37 7.32 6.78
C ILE A 185 8.53 8.18 6.29
N ILE A 186 9.76 7.65 6.29
CA ILE A 186 10.94 8.46 5.98
C ILE A 186 10.94 8.95 4.52
N PRO A 187 10.71 8.08 3.50
CA PRO A 187 10.54 8.54 2.13
C PRO A 187 9.44 9.61 1.98
N LEU A 188 8.28 9.42 2.61
CA LEU A 188 7.15 10.35 2.55
C LEU A 188 7.43 11.67 3.27
N ALA A 189 8.15 11.64 4.40
CA ALA A 189 8.52 12.85 5.13
C ALA A 189 9.42 13.75 4.28
N LEU A 190 10.34 13.17 3.51
CA LEU A 190 11.20 13.93 2.60
C LEU A 190 10.45 14.59 1.45
N THR A 191 9.31 14.05 1.01
CA THR A 191 8.47 14.74 0.01
C THR A 191 7.64 15.86 0.61
N GLY A 192 7.61 15.99 1.94
CA GLY A 192 6.74 16.94 2.64
C GLY A 192 5.30 16.44 2.81
N THR A 193 5.06 15.13 2.67
CA THR A 193 3.78 14.51 3.03
C THR A 193 3.51 14.71 4.52
N LYS A 194 2.26 15.02 4.88
CA LYS A 194 1.86 15.29 6.27
C LYS A 194 1.76 13.98 7.06
N ILE A 195 2.88 13.49 7.58
CA ILE A 195 2.97 12.23 8.33
C ILE A 195 2.04 12.19 9.54
N ASP A 196 1.92 13.30 10.28
CA ASP A 196 1.03 13.34 11.44
C ASP A 196 -0.44 13.15 11.04
N CYS A 197 -0.86 13.69 9.88
CA CYS A 197 -2.20 13.48 9.35
C CYS A 197 -2.42 12.02 8.94
N LEU A 198 -1.42 11.39 8.30
CA LEU A 198 -1.44 9.98 7.93
C LEU A 198 -1.64 9.08 9.16
N LEU A 199 -0.82 9.28 10.19
CA LEU A 199 -0.88 8.52 11.43
C LEU A 199 -2.18 8.76 12.21
N LYS A 200 -2.68 10.00 12.24
CA LYS A 200 -4.00 10.31 12.83
C LYS A 200 -5.14 9.58 12.12
N GLY A 201 -5.07 9.46 10.80
CA GLY A 201 -6.02 8.67 10.00
C GLY A 201 -6.04 7.21 10.41
N ALA A 202 -4.85 6.60 10.46
CA ALA A 202 -4.68 5.21 10.91
C ALA A 202 -5.17 5.01 12.37
N ALA A 203 -4.82 5.94 13.26
CA ALA A 203 -5.21 5.90 14.67
C ALA A 203 -6.73 5.96 14.83
N LYS A 204 -7.43 6.74 13.99
CA LYS A 204 -8.90 6.80 14.03
C LYS A 204 -9.56 5.44 13.80
N ILE A 205 -9.03 4.62 12.90
CA ILE A 205 -9.54 3.25 12.67
C ILE A 205 -9.15 2.33 13.82
N LYS A 206 -7.89 2.39 14.26
CA LYS A 206 -7.42 1.64 15.44
C LYS A 206 -8.33 1.87 16.64
N ASP A 207 -8.49 3.13 17.04
CA ASP A 207 -9.22 3.50 18.24
C ASP A 207 -10.70 3.13 18.10
N SER A 208 -11.29 3.33 16.92
CA SER A 208 -12.67 2.89 16.67
C SER A 208 -12.83 1.37 16.75
N PHE A 209 -11.83 0.56 16.45
CA PHE A 209 -11.91 -0.90 16.56
C PHE A 209 -11.67 -1.39 18.01
N PHE A 210 -10.66 -0.87 18.70
CA PHE A 210 -10.29 -1.36 20.02
C PHE A 210 -11.11 -0.75 21.16
N ASN A 211 -11.74 0.42 20.96
CA ASN A 211 -12.52 1.11 21.97
C ASN A 211 -14.03 1.05 21.69
N GLN A 212 -14.52 -0.11 21.19
CA GLN A 212 -15.95 -0.38 20.96
C GLN A 212 -16.67 0.63 20.04
N GLY A 213 -15.95 1.23 19.09
CA GLY A 213 -16.57 2.06 18.05
C GLY A 213 -17.14 1.23 16.90
N TYR A 214 -17.78 1.89 15.93
CA TYR A 214 -18.50 1.21 14.85
C TYR A 214 -17.63 0.25 14.01
N MET A 215 -16.33 0.58 13.86
CA MET A 215 -15.36 -0.27 13.15
C MET A 215 -15.16 -1.64 13.79
N GLN A 216 -15.38 -1.78 15.10
CA GLN A 216 -15.23 -3.07 15.79
C GLN A 216 -16.19 -4.11 15.21
N ASN A 217 -17.48 -3.85 15.34
CA ASN A 217 -18.52 -4.75 14.84
C ASN A 217 -18.39 -4.95 13.33
N LEU A 218 -18.24 -3.85 12.57
CA LEU A 218 -18.13 -3.90 11.12
C LEU A 218 -16.98 -4.78 10.61
N LEU A 219 -15.78 -4.65 11.19
CA LEU A 219 -14.62 -5.45 10.76
C LEU A 219 -14.71 -6.91 11.23
N LEU A 220 -15.29 -7.18 12.40
CA LEU A 220 -15.53 -8.55 12.88
C LEU A 220 -16.52 -9.29 11.96
N LYS A 221 -17.63 -8.64 11.59
CA LYS A 221 -18.60 -9.17 10.62
C LYS A 221 -17.97 -9.42 9.26
N LYS A 222 -17.27 -8.42 8.71
CA LYS A 222 -16.63 -8.53 7.39
C LYS A 222 -15.57 -9.63 7.35
N ALA A 223 -14.71 -9.70 8.36
CA ALA A 223 -13.68 -10.74 8.43
C ALA A 223 -14.29 -12.15 8.55
N THR A 224 -15.34 -12.29 9.36
CA THR A 224 -16.04 -13.58 9.54
C THR A 224 -16.72 -14.02 8.26
N PHE A 225 -17.39 -13.10 7.57
CA PHE A 225 -17.99 -13.37 6.27
C PHE A 225 -16.93 -13.89 5.27
N TYR A 226 -15.79 -13.21 5.15
CA TYR A 226 -14.72 -13.63 4.23
C TYR A 226 -14.11 -14.98 4.60
N ALA A 227 -13.89 -15.27 5.88
CA ALA A 227 -13.34 -16.56 6.30
C ALA A 227 -14.31 -17.71 6.07
N ASN A 228 -15.59 -17.54 6.45
CA ASN A 228 -16.61 -18.59 6.36
C ASN A 228 -17.02 -18.89 4.92
N ASN A 229 -16.94 -17.90 4.03
CA ASN A 229 -17.32 -18.04 2.63
C ASN A 229 -16.12 -18.12 1.68
N ALA A 230 -14.91 -18.33 2.19
CA ALA A 230 -13.68 -18.35 1.38
C ALA A 230 -13.70 -19.42 0.27
N SER A 231 -14.45 -20.52 0.44
CA SER A 231 -14.63 -21.54 -0.61
C SER A 231 -15.58 -21.12 -1.72
N ASN A 232 -16.56 -20.26 -1.41
CA ASN A 232 -17.56 -19.79 -2.35
C ASN A 232 -17.09 -18.52 -3.06
N TYR A 233 -16.50 -17.57 -2.30
CA TYR A 233 -16.01 -16.29 -2.78
C TYR A 233 -14.50 -16.19 -2.55
N ASN A 234 -13.75 -16.99 -3.31
CA ASN A 234 -12.31 -17.11 -3.17
C ASN A 234 -11.52 -15.96 -3.82
N ILE A 235 -12.19 -15.00 -4.48
CA ILE A 235 -11.59 -13.78 -5.03
C ILE A 235 -12.11 -12.55 -4.26
N ASN A 236 -11.21 -11.67 -3.85
CA ASN A 236 -11.56 -10.37 -3.25
C ASN A 236 -11.04 -9.23 -4.14
N ALA A 237 -11.98 -8.47 -4.71
CA ALA A 237 -11.66 -7.39 -5.63
C ALA A 237 -11.89 -6.02 -4.99
N LEU A 238 -10.90 -5.12 -5.11
CA LEU A 238 -11.07 -3.71 -4.80
C LEU A 238 -11.37 -2.95 -6.08
N PHE A 239 -12.51 -2.28 -6.15
CA PHE A 239 -12.90 -1.45 -7.29
C PHE A 239 -12.87 0.04 -6.91
N SER A 240 -11.73 0.68 -7.15
CA SER A 240 -11.48 2.06 -6.71
C SER A 240 -11.89 3.09 -7.76
N TYR A 241 -12.84 3.96 -7.44
CA TYR A 241 -13.29 5.07 -8.29
C TYR A 241 -12.47 6.35 -8.05
N THR A 242 -11.15 6.18 -8.20
CA THR A 242 -10.17 7.26 -8.34
C THR A 242 -8.85 6.64 -8.80
N ASP A 243 -8.25 7.18 -9.86
CA ASP A 243 -6.98 6.69 -10.39
C ASP A 243 -5.83 6.80 -9.37
N SER A 244 -5.97 7.70 -8.40
CA SER A 244 -4.98 7.93 -7.35
C SER A 244 -4.83 6.73 -6.40
N LEU A 245 -5.78 5.78 -6.39
CA LEU A 245 -5.71 4.54 -5.61
C LEU A 245 -5.11 3.35 -6.38
N LYS A 246 -4.64 3.51 -7.62
CA LYS A 246 -4.03 2.41 -8.39
C LYS A 246 -2.94 1.67 -7.59
N TYR A 247 -1.96 2.41 -7.07
CA TYR A 247 -0.86 1.80 -6.30
C TYR A 247 -1.28 1.36 -4.90
N PHE A 248 -2.38 1.90 -4.38
CA PHE A 248 -3.00 1.35 -3.17
C PHE A 248 -3.54 -0.06 -3.42
N ASN A 249 -4.14 -0.30 -4.58
CA ASN A 249 -4.60 -1.65 -4.95
C ASN A 249 -3.43 -2.63 -5.11
N ASP A 250 -2.29 -2.19 -5.67
CA ASP A 250 -1.07 -3.00 -5.74
C ASP A 250 -0.52 -3.34 -4.33
N TRP A 251 -0.51 -2.37 -3.42
CA TRP A 251 -0.13 -2.57 -2.02
C TRP A 251 -1.09 -3.54 -1.31
N TYR A 252 -2.39 -3.38 -1.50
CA TYR A 252 -3.40 -4.28 -0.97
C TYR A 252 -3.21 -5.72 -1.47
N ALA A 253 -2.92 -5.89 -2.77
CA ALA A 253 -2.70 -7.22 -3.34
C ALA A 253 -1.52 -7.94 -2.68
N GLN A 254 -0.43 -7.22 -2.41
CA GLN A 254 0.66 -7.78 -1.61
C GLN A 254 0.22 -8.10 -0.18
N LEU A 255 -0.40 -7.15 0.51
CA LEU A 255 -0.81 -7.30 1.90
C LEU A 255 -1.70 -8.54 2.06
N TRP A 256 -2.70 -8.67 1.20
CA TRP A 256 -3.71 -9.71 1.25
C TRP A 256 -3.14 -11.07 0.83
N GLY A 257 -2.51 -11.12 -0.35
CA GLY A 257 -2.01 -12.37 -0.95
C GLY A 257 -0.91 -13.02 -0.12
N GLU A 258 0.12 -12.25 0.26
CA GLU A 258 1.22 -12.80 1.07
C GLU A 258 0.81 -13.15 2.50
N SER A 259 -0.23 -12.50 3.04
CA SER A 259 -0.67 -12.77 4.41
C SER A 259 -1.57 -14.00 4.47
N LEU A 260 -2.55 -14.08 3.57
CA LEU A 260 -3.65 -15.04 3.63
C LEU A 260 -3.42 -16.30 2.81
N GLY A 261 -2.65 -16.22 1.73
CA GLY A 261 -2.28 -17.38 0.89
C GLY A 261 -1.32 -18.31 1.62
N LYS A 262 -1.84 -19.26 2.40
CA LYS A 262 -1.06 -20.07 3.35
C LYS A 262 -1.57 -21.50 3.46
N LYS A 263 -0.69 -22.38 3.94
CA LYS A 263 -1.11 -23.66 4.52
C LYS A 263 -1.75 -23.40 5.88
N GLN A 264 -2.97 -23.87 6.07
CA GLN A 264 -3.67 -23.79 7.35
C GLN A 264 -2.93 -24.58 8.42
N LYS A 265 -2.86 -24.07 9.65
CA LYS A 265 -2.20 -24.77 10.76
C LYS A 265 -2.93 -26.07 11.07
N ASN A 266 -2.17 -27.11 11.36
CA ASN A 266 -2.68 -28.44 11.73
C ASN A 266 -3.65 -29.04 10.68
N SER A 267 -3.46 -28.68 9.42
CA SER A 267 -4.34 -29.04 8.31
C SER A 267 -3.53 -29.27 7.03
N VAL A 268 -4.09 -30.03 6.08
CA VAL A 268 -3.53 -30.21 4.73
C VAL A 268 -4.01 -29.13 3.76
N PHE A 269 -4.99 -28.32 4.15
CA PHE A 269 -5.60 -27.33 3.28
C PHE A 269 -4.67 -26.13 3.03
N HIS A 270 -4.67 -25.69 1.78
CA HIS A 270 -4.20 -24.38 1.37
C HIS A 270 -5.40 -23.44 1.34
N VAL A 271 -5.27 -22.30 2.01
CA VAL A 271 -6.31 -21.30 2.14
C VAL A 271 -5.80 -19.95 1.68
N GLY A 272 -6.72 -19.04 1.44
CA GLY A 272 -6.45 -17.68 0.98
C GLY A 272 -7.53 -17.22 0.03
N LEU A 273 -7.59 -15.91 -0.16
CA LEU A 273 -8.49 -15.29 -1.13
C LEU A 273 -7.61 -14.53 -2.13
N THR A 274 -7.85 -14.71 -3.42
CA THR A 274 -7.09 -14.08 -4.50
C THR A 274 -7.42 -12.59 -4.55
N PRO A 275 -6.46 -11.68 -4.28
CA PRO A 275 -6.72 -10.26 -4.35
C PRO A 275 -6.68 -9.75 -5.79
N ILE A 276 -7.63 -8.88 -6.15
CA ILE A 276 -7.66 -8.19 -7.45
C ILE A 276 -7.82 -6.69 -7.23
N GLY A 277 -7.02 -5.89 -7.93
CA GLY A 277 -7.11 -4.44 -7.95
C GLY A 277 -7.73 -3.93 -9.24
N LEU A 278 -8.82 -3.17 -9.15
CA LEU A 278 -9.55 -2.57 -10.27
C LEU A 278 -9.66 -1.05 -10.06
N THR A 279 -9.70 -0.30 -11.14
CA THR A 279 -9.90 1.15 -11.15
C THR A 279 -11.12 1.51 -11.99
N GLY A 280 -12.08 2.21 -11.38
CA GLY A 280 -13.25 2.75 -12.05
C GLY A 280 -12.99 4.15 -12.60
N PRO A 281 -13.61 4.54 -13.73
CA PRO A 281 -14.57 3.75 -14.50
C PRO A 281 -13.92 2.81 -15.54
N LYS A 282 -12.61 2.89 -15.80
CA LYS A 282 -11.97 2.16 -16.91
C LYS A 282 -12.24 0.64 -16.88
N ASP A 283 -12.22 0.02 -15.70
CA ASP A 283 -12.41 -1.43 -15.58
C ASP A 283 -13.88 -1.86 -15.63
N GLN A 284 -14.80 -0.91 -15.82
CA GLN A 284 -16.15 -1.20 -16.32
C GLN A 284 -16.10 -1.77 -17.74
N HIS A 285 -15.05 -1.44 -18.50
CA HIS A 285 -14.87 -1.87 -19.88
C HIS A 285 -13.92 -3.06 -20.02
N SER A 286 -13.67 -3.79 -18.93
CA SER A 286 -12.83 -4.99 -18.92
C SER A 286 -13.39 -6.04 -17.97
N PHE A 287 -13.32 -5.79 -16.67
CA PHE A 287 -13.62 -6.77 -15.63
C PHE A 287 -15.11 -6.84 -15.27
N LEU A 288 -15.87 -5.78 -15.49
CA LEU A 288 -17.28 -5.71 -15.09
C LEU A 288 -18.15 -6.79 -15.74
N GLN A 289 -17.91 -7.17 -17.01
CA GLN A 289 -18.65 -8.26 -17.65
C GLN A 289 -18.50 -9.58 -16.84
N LEU A 290 -17.31 -9.84 -16.31
CA LEU A 290 -17.05 -11.01 -15.48
C LEU A 290 -17.82 -10.95 -14.14
N LEU A 291 -18.12 -9.76 -13.63
CA LEU A 291 -19.00 -9.61 -12.46
C LEU A 291 -20.46 -9.90 -12.79
N TYR A 292 -20.92 -9.68 -14.03
CA TYR A 292 -22.30 -9.93 -14.44
C TYR A 292 -22.57 -11.36 -14.90
N GLU A 293 -21.72 -11.94 -15.73
CA GLU A 293 -21.98 -13.24 -16.36
C GLU A 293 -20.94 -14.31 -16.01
N GLY A 294 -19.86 -13.92 -15.34
CA GLY A 294 -18.86 -14.87 -14.86
C GLY A 294 -19.31 -15.69 -13.65
N ILE A 295 -18.42 -16.58 -13.24
CA ILE A 295 -18.58 -17.38 -12.02
C ILE A 295 -18.75 -16.45 -10.81
N ARG A 296 -19.69 -16.80 -9.92
CA ARG A 296 -20.06 -16.05 -8.70
C ARG A 296 -19.11 -16.33 -7.54
N ASP A 297 -17.81 -16.25 -7.81
CA ASP A 297 -16.73 -16.58 -6.87
C ASP A 297 -15.97 -15.34 -6.32
N LYS A 298 -16.57 -14.16 -6.48
CA LYS A 298 -15.96 -12.87 -6.16
C LYS A 298 -16.74 -12.15 -5.08
N SER A 299 -16.03 -11.50 -4.17
CA SER A 299 -16.54 -10.39 -3.36
C SER A 299 -15.90 -9.09 -3.84
N VAL A 300 -16.65 -7.99 -3.86
CA VAL A 300 -16.19 -6.70 -4.42
C VAL A 300 -16.40 -5.57 -3.42
N THR A 301 -15.31 -4.92 -3.05
CA THR A 301 -15.34 -3.68 -2.28
C THR A 301 -15.19 -2.47 -3.22
N PHE A 302 -16.20 -1.63 -3.31
CA PHE A 302 -16.11 -0.35 -4.00
C PHE A 302 -15.45 0.70 -3.11
N ILE A 303 -14.49 1.46 -3.63
CA ILE A 303 -13.83 2.54 -2.88
C ILE A 303 -14.04 3.86 -3.61
N LYS A 304 -14.70 4.82 -2.97
CA LYS A 304 -15.05 6.12 -3.55
C LYS A 304 -14.51 7.29 -2.72
N LEU A 305 -14.44 8.47 -3.34
CA LEU A 305 -14.22 9.74 -2.65
C LEU A 305 -15.53 10.51 -2.60
N LYS A 306 -15.95 10.94 -1.40
CA LYS A 306 -17.13 11.80 -1.24
C LYS A 306 -16.92 13.15 -1.93
N THR A 307 -15.73 13.73 -1.76
CA THR A 307 -15.39 15.03 -2.31
C THR A 307 -14.04 14.97 -3.01
N PHE A 308 -13.99 15.51 -4.23
CA PHE A 308 -12.77 15.77 -4.97
C PHE A 308 -12.43 17.26 -4.86
N GLU A 309 -11.16 17.61 -4.65
CA GLU A 309 -10.68 19.00 -4.65
C GLU A 309 -10.48 19.51 -6.10
N ASN A 310 -11.51 19.32 -6.93
CA ASN A 310 -11.52 19.73 -8.34
C ASN A 310 -12.96 20.07 -8.77
N ASN A 311 -13.12 21.19 -9.49
CA ASN A 311 -14.41 21.72 -9.94
C ASN A 311 -14.58 21.69 -11.46
N GLN A 312 -13.73 20.96 -12.19
CA GLN A 312 -13.80 20.86 -13.63
C GLN A 312 -15.14 20.25 -14.06
N LYS A 313 -15.77 20.94 -15.00
CA LYS A 313 -17.05 20.56 -15.58
C LYS A 313 -16.86 20.16 -17.04
N ILE A 314 -17.77 19.32 -17.51
CA ILE A 314 -17.99 19.11 -18.93
C ILE A 314 -18.52 20.43 -19.50
N PRO A 315 -17.87 20.99 -20.54
CA PRO A 315 -18.26 22.29 -21.09
C PRO A 315 -19.67 22.21 -21.67
N ASN A 316 -20.39 23.35 -21.69
CA ASN A 316 -21.69 23.42 -22.37
C ASN A 316 -21.45 23.58 -23.88
N ILE A 317 -21.13 22.48 -24.55
CA ILE A 317 -20.91 22.42 -25.99
C ILE A 317 -21.87 21.39 -26.54
N THR A 318 -22.64 21.76 -27.57
CA THR A 318 -23.40 20.80 -28.36
C THR A 318 -22.53 20.33 -29.52
N LEU A 319 -22.39 19.01 -29.63
CA LEU A 319 -21.68 18.35 -30.71
C LEU A 319 -22.70 17.91 -31.76
N GLU A 320 -22.53 18.35 -33.00
CA GLU A 320 -23.41 17.99 -34.12
C GLU A 320 -23.50 16.46 -34.25
N LYS A 321 -24.73 15.92 -34.39
CA LYS A 321 -25.05 14.48 -34.44
C LYS A 321 -24.87 13.73 -33.11
N LEU A 322 -24.54 14.43 -32.03
CA LEU A 322 -24.33 13.90 -30.69
C LEU A 322 -25.13 14.69 -29.64
N GLU A 323 -26.25 15.31 -30.04
CA GLU A 323 -27.07 16.19 -29.21
C GLU A 323 -27.65 15.46 -27.98
N THR A 324 -27.82 14.14 -28.06
CA THR A 324 -28.26 13.31 -26.93
C THR A 324 -27.30 13.41 -25.73
N PHE A 325 -26.01 13.71 -25.98
CA PHE A 325 -25.02 13.89 -24.92
C PHE A 325 -25.05 15.28 -24.27
N ASN A 326 -25.94 16.20 -24.69
CA ASN A 326 -26.14 17.45 -23.97
C ASN A 326 -26.57 17.23 -22.51
N LEU A 327 -27.07 16.03 -22.14
CA LEU A 327 -27.43 15.67 -20.76
C LEU A 327 -26.24 15.75 -19.78
N ILE A 328 -25.00 15.56 -20.27
CA ILE A 328 -23.79 15.65 -19.43
C ILE A 328 -23.20 17.06 -19.37
N ASN A 329 -23.76 18.02 -20.12
CA ASN A 329 -23.26 19.39 -20.11
C ASN A 329 -23.35 19.99 -18.70
N GLN A 330 -22.31 20.71 -18.29
CA GLN A 330 -22.18 21.32 -16.97
C GLN A 330 -22.09 20.34 -15.77
N VAL A 331 -22.16 19.03 -16.00
CA VAL A 331 -21.87 18.03 -14.98
C VAL A 331 -20.39 18.09 -14.60
N LYS A 332 -20.09 18.12 -13.30
CA LYS A 332 -18.71 18.03 -12.81
C LYS A 332 -18.18 16.62 -13.04
N PHE A 333 -16.91 16.47 -13.44
CA PHE A 333 -16.28 15.14 -13.55
C PHE A 333 -16.29 14.37 -12.23
N SER A 334 -16.16 15.06 -11.10
CA SER A 334 -16.26 14.49 -9.75
C SER A 334 -17.66 13.95 -9.42
N THR A 335 -18.71 14.60 -9.94
CA THR A 335 -20.08 14.09 -9.84
C THR A 335 -20.27 12.89 -10.76
N LEU A 336 -19.79 12.97 -12.00
CA LEU A 336 -19.93 11.90 -13.00
C LEU A 336 -19.28 10.59 -12.53
N ILE A 337 -18.04 10.63 -12.04
CA ILE A 337 -17.35 9.42 -11.58
C ILE A 337 -18.07 8.74 -10.40
N ASN A 338 -18.63 9.53 -9.47
CA ASN A 338 -19.42 8.99 -8.37
C ASN A 338 -20.76 8.42 -8.84
N MET A 339 -21.47 9.10 -9.75
CA MET A 339 -22.70 8.58 -10.36
C MET A 339 -22.44 7.28 -11.13
N GLN A 340 -21.32 7.17 -11.83
CA GLN A 340 -20.91 5.93 -12.49
C GLN A 340 -20.65 4.80 -11.48
N ALA A 341 -19.99 5.09 -10.36
CA ALA A 341 -19.79 4.11 -9.30
C ALA A 341 -21.13 3.64 -8.72
N ASP A 342 -22.01 4.59 -8.37
CA ASP A 342 -23.31 4.33 -7.76
C ASP A 342 -24.20 3.51 -8.69
N ALA A 343 -24.23 3.84 -9.99
CA ALA A 343 -24.99 3.09 -10.99
C ALA A 343 -24.54 1.63 -11.11
N ILE A 344 -23.22 1.37 -11.08
CA ILE A 344 -22.69 0.01 -11.12
C ILE A 344 -22.99 -0.75 -9.82
N ILE A 345 -22.83 -0.11 -8.66
CA ILE A 345 -23.17 -0.71 -7.37
C ILE A 345 -24.66 -1.10 -7.35
N GLU A 346 -25.55 -0.18 -7.72
CA GLU A 346 -26.99 -0.42 -7.78
C GLU A 346 -27.33 -1.56 -8.75
N SER A 347 -26.74 -1.54 -9.94
CA SER A 347 -26.99 -2.57 -10.95
C SER A 347 -26.49 -3.95 -10.51
N LEU A 348 -25.29 -4.05 -9.93
CA LEU A 348 -24.79 -5.33 -9.39
C LEU A 348 -25.67 -5.84 -8.25
N LYS A 349 -26.16 -4.98 -7.36
CA LYS A 349 -27.11 -5.37 -6.29
C LYS A 349 -28.41 -5.97 -6.85
N LYS A 350 -28.92 -5.42 -7.95
CA LYS A 350 -30.17 -5.87 -8.57
C LYS A 350 -30.01 -7.15 -9.39
N HIS A 351 -28.89 -7.30 -10.09
CA HIS A 351 -28.74 -8.29 -11.15
C HIS A 351 -27.75 -9.41 -10.83
N THR A 352 -27.04 -9.33 -9.70
CA THR A 352 -26.06 -10.33 -9.31
C THR A 352 -26.24 -10.75 -7.85
N ARG A 353 -25.57 -11.83 -7.46
CA ARG A 353 -25.57 -12.34 -6.07
C ARG A 353 -24.15 -12.41 -5.50
N ILE A 354 -23.26 -11.52 -5.97
CA ILE A 354 -21.91 -11.41 -5.39
C ILE A 354 -21.95 -10.53 -4.14
N PRO A 355 -21.13 -10.80 -3.10
CA PRO A 355 -21.06 -9.96 -1.92
C PRO A 355 -20.42 -8.61 -2.27
N LEU A 356 -21.11 -7.54 -1.90
CA LEU A 356 -20.66 -6.17 -2.14
C LEU A 356 -20.46 -5.44 -0.82
N ASP A 357 -19.47 -4.56 -0.79
CA ASP A 357 -19.41 -3.51 0.22
C ASP A 357 -18.83 -2.22 -0.37
N GLU A 358 -19.09 -1.11 0.31
CA GLU A 358 -18.67 0.21 -0.13
C GLU A 358 -17.87 0.90 0.96
N ILE A 359 -16.71 1.44 0.61
CA ILE A 359 -15.91 2.34 1.43
C ILE A 359 -15.91 3.73 0.79
N THR A 360 -16.47 4.71 1.48
CA THR A 360 -16.42 6.11 1.07
C THR A 360 -15.45 6.89 1.95
N LEU A 361 -14.35 7.35 1.33
CA LEU A 361 -13.38 8.26 1.92
C LEU A 361 -13.92 9.69 1.84
N GLN A 362 -13.62 10.54 2.83
CA GLN A 362 -14.18 11.90 2.86
C GLN A 362 -13.58 12.78 1.75
N LYS A 363 -12.27 12.69 1.55
CA LYS A 363 -11.55 13.40 0.50
C LYS A 363 -10.22 12.71 0.21
N GLN A 364 -9.51 13.20 -0.79
CA GLN A 364 -8.15 12.80 -1.07
C GLN A 364 -7.21 13.55 -0.13
N ASP A 365 -6.71 12.90 0.92
CA ASP A 365 -5.71 13.46 1.85
C ASP A 365 -4.98 12.37 2.64
N GLU A 366 -3.93 12.75 3.37
CA GLU A 366 -3.14 11.81 4.18
C GLU A 366 -3.99 11.10 5.24
N PHE A 367 -4.94 11.83 5.84
CA PHE A 367 -5.83 11.26 6.84
C PHE A 367 -6.68 10.12 6.26
N SER A 368 -7.29 10.33 5.10
CA SER A 368 -8.19 9.35 4.47
C SER A 368 -7.43 8.10 4.00
N ILE A 369 -6.25 8.24 3.40
CA ILE A 369 -5.44 7.07 3.03
C ILE A 369 -4.88 6.35 4.26
N GLY A 370 -4.55 7.08 5.33
CA GLY A 370 -4.16 6.49 6.61
C GLY A 370 -5.25 5.62 7.22
N GLN A 371 -6.52 6.06 7.12
CA GLN A 371 -7.67 5.23 7.51
C GLN A 371 -7.69 3.92 6.71
N LEU A 372 -7.57 4.02 5.38
CA LEU A 372 -7.67 2.86 4.49
C LEU A 372 -6.54 1.85 4.73
N ILE A 373 -5.31 2.32 4.91
CA ILE A 373 -4.15 1.47 5.20
C ILE A 373 -4.38 0.66 6.46
N TYR A 374 -4.69 1.32 7.59
CA TYR A 374 -4.87 0.60 8.85
C TYR A 374 -6.10 -0.32 8.83
N TYR A 375 -7.16 0.08 8.13
CA TYR A 375 -8.35 -0.76 7.92
C TYR A 375 -7.97 -2.10 7.28
N TYR A 376 -7.20 -2.09 6.19
CA TYR A 376 -6.84 -3.34 5.51
C TYR A 376 -5.76 -4.12 6.25
N GLU A 377 -4.82 -3.47 6.92
CA GLU A 377 -3.87 -4.15 7.81
C GLU A 377 -4.62 -4.93 8.91
N LEU A 378 -5.59 -4.28 9.56
CA LEU A 378 -6.41 -4.90 10.60
C LEU A 378 -7.34 -6.00 10.06
N LEU A 379 -8.03 -5.76 8.95
CA LEU A 379 -8.90 -6.75 8.31
C LEU A 379 -8.13 -8.01 7.91
N THR A 380 -6.92 -7.84 7.37
CA THR A 380 -6.05 -8.97 7.00
C THR A 380 -5.71 -9.84 8.22
N SER A 381 -5.40 -9.23 9.35
CA SER A 381 -5.09 -9.97 10.58
C SER A 381 -6.31 -10.68 11.17
N LEU A 382 -7.48 -10.05 11.11
CA LEU A 382 -8.75 -10.68 11.49
C LEU A 382 -9.05 -11.92 10.65
N VAL A 383 -8.98 -11.80 9.32
CA VAL A 383 -9.21 -12.93 8.40
C VAL A 383 -8.15 -14.02 8.61
N GLY A 384 -6.88 -13.66 8.76
CA GLY A 384 -5.81 -14.64 9.00
C GLY A 384 -5.96 -15.40 10.34
N SER A 385 -6.47 -14.74 11.38
CA SER A 385 -6.81 -15.38 12.66
C SER A 385 -7.94 -16.41 12.48
N LEU A 386 -9.00 -16.05 11.75
CA LEU A 386 -10.14 -16.93 11.46
C LEU A 386 -9.76 -18.12 10.56
N LEU A 387 -8.91 -17.91 9.56
CA LEU A 387 -8.38 -18.98 8.71
C LEU A 387 -7.39 -19.92 9.42
N ASN A 388 -7.03 -19.63 10.68
CA ASN A 388 -6.06 -20.38 11.48
C ASN A 388 -4.70 -20.54 10.77
N ILE A 389 -4.13 -19.44 10.29
CA ILE A 389 -2.84 -19.40 9.59
C ILE A 389 -1.81 -18.57 10.37
N ASN A 390 -0.58 -18.51 9.86
CA ASN A 390 0.38 -17.48 10.26
C ASN A 390 0.30 -16.32 9.26
N THR A 391 -0.40 -15.25 9.63
CA THR A 391 -0.60 -14.06 8.81
C THR A 391 0.71 -13.33 8.47
N TYR A 392 1.74 -13.48 9.30
CA TYR A 392 2.91 -12.58 9.31
C TYR A 392 4.20 -13.17 8.73
N ASN A 393 4.22 -14.47 8.43
CA ASN A 393 5.33 -15.13 7.75
C ASN A 393 5.12 -15.20 6.21
N GLN A 394 6.13 -15.65 5.47
CA GLN A 394 6.04 -15.87 4.02
C GLN A 394 7.01 -16.97 3.54
N PRO A 395 6.91 -18.22 4.04
CA PRO A 395 7.91 -19.25 3.76
C PRO A 395 8.09 -19.55 2.27
N GLY A 396 7.01 -19.47 1.47
CA GLY A 396 7.04 -19.83 0.04
C GLY A 396 7.98 -18.99 -0.82
N VAL A 397 8.27 -17.74 -0.45
CA VAL A 397 9.13 -16.86 -1.27
C VAL A 397 10.61 -17.27 -1.23
N GLU A 398 11.02 -18.08 -0.25
CA GLU A 398 12.42 -18.49 -0.09
C GLU A 398 12.84 -19.58 -1.09
N PHE A 399 11.91 -20.37 -1.63
CA PHE A 399 12.23 -21.42 -2.59
C PHE A 399 12.87 -20.86 -3.86
N GLY A 400 12.26 -19.82 -4.46
CA GLY A 400 12.80 -19.16 -5.65
C GLY A 400 14.15 -18.50 -5.39
N LYS A 401 14.32 -17.84 -4.23
CA LYS A 401 15.57 -17.20 -3.82
C LYS A 401 16.71 -18.21 -3.70
N ASN A 402 16.46 -19.36 -3.06
CA ASN A 402 17.47 -20.40 -2.88
C ASN A 402 17.91 -20.99 -4.22
N ILE A 403 16.98 -21.20 -5.16
CA ILE A 403 17.32 -21.66 -6.52
C ILE A 403 18.18 -20.62 -7.24
N LEU A 404 17.81 -19.33 -7.17
CA LEU A 404 18.58 -18.25 -7.78
C LEU A 404 20.01 -18.18 -7.23
N ILE A 405 20.17 -18.24 -5.90
CA ILE A 405 21.48 -18.22 -5.25
C ILE A 405 22.35 -19.38 -5.75
N LYS A 406 21.80 -20.60 -5.80
CA LYS A 406 22.52 -21.77 -6.32
C LYS A 406 22.96 -21.58 -7.78
N LYS A 407 22.08 -21.05 -8.63
CA LYS A 407 22.41 -20.79 -10.04
C LYS A 407 23.52 -19.75 -10.19
N LEU A 408 23.49 -18.67 -9.41
CA LEU A 408 24.53 -17.64 -9.43
C LEU A 408 25.89 -18.19 -8.94
N GLN A 409 25.88 -19.08 -7.95
CA GLN A 409 27.10 -19.74 -7.45
C GLN A 409 27.71 -20.74 -8.44
N GLN A 410 26.93 -21.28 -9.38
CA GLN A 410 27.42 -22.20 -10.42
C GLN A 410 28.00 -21.47 -11.63
N GLN A 411 27.69 -20.18 -11.79
CA GLN A 411 28.19 -19.34 -12.89
C GLN A 411 29.49 -18.59 -12.54
N LEU A 412 29.82 -18.53 -11.24
CA LEU A 412 31.08 -18.03 -10.70
C LEU A 412 32.03 -19.20 -10.49
#